data_AF-A0A6N9JVW1-F1
#
_entry.id   AF-A0A6N9JVW1-F1
#
_cell.length_a   1.000
_cell.length_b   1.000
_cell.length_c   1.000
_cell.angle_alpha   90.00
_cell.angle_beta   90.00
_cell.angle_gamma   90.00
#
_symmetry.space_group_name_H-M   'P 1'
#
loop_
_entity.id
_entity.type
_entity.pdbx_description
1 polymer ?
#
loop_
_entity_poly.entity_id
_entity_poly.type
_entity_poly.pdbx_seq_one_letter_code
_entity_poly.pdbx_strand_id
1 'polypeptide(L)'
;MYSYLQWQILFLFSKESIATKLDAIALLICIVVKYPEDYIRNQSVYEKLFEQQKAIEVEDHSIISSNIDNISLKIGLQFLFTIMEKDVYNDILELMPYIQGDIPTTISVTNLIVEYLENSDDVVLPQRVESIILQNVLQWLQSEHIDIRWNATRILLTMSRNPENDGVVNHQLVNLIDSNSAYIKNLIMRHLHKMRGITDKTREHIISKCKHDANFVIRMVCDEVEKDVAEE
;
A
#
# COMPACT_ATOMS: atom_id res chain seq x y z
N MET A 1 20.58 -2.50 22.03
CA MET A 1 21.80 -1.80 21.55
C MET A 1 22.36 -2.43 20.28
N TYR A 2 22.49 -3.77 20.20
CA TYR A 2 22.88 -4.47 18.97
C TYR A 2 21.88 -4.29 17.80
N SER A 3 20.57 -4.30 18.07
CA SER A 3 19.52 -4.03 17.06
C SER A 3 19.58 -2.61 16.50
N TYR A 4 19.81 -1.61 17.37
CA TYR A 4 19.93 -0.21 16.98
C TYR A 4 21.08 0.04 16.01
N LEU A 5 22.28 -0.45 16.33
CA LEU A 5 23.44 -0.30 15.44
C LEU A 5 23.16 -0.95 14.09
N GLN A 6 22.47 -2.09 14.05
CA GLN A 6 22.20 -2.80 12.80
C GLN A 6 21.26 -2.02 11.88
N TRP A 7 20.20 -1.41 12.41
CA TRP A 7 19.28 -0.57 11.62
C TRP A 7 19.90 0.77 11.23
N GLN A 8 20.65 1.38 12.15
CA GLN A 8 21.39 2.60 11.86
C GLN A 8 22.43 2.35 10.76
N ILE A 9 23.14 1.23 10.80
CA ILE A 9 24.04 0.80 9.72
C ILE A 9 23.26 0.59 8.43
N LEU A 10 22.12 -0.09 8.45
CA LEU A 10 21.35 -0.35 7.23
C LEU A 10 20.88 0.94 6.54
N PHE A 11 20.32 1.89 7.29
CA PHE A 11 19.72 3.08 6.70
C PHE A 11 20.75 4.15 6.34
N LEU A 12 21.70 4.42 7.23
CA LEU A 12 22.71 5.46 7.05
C LEU A 12 23.94 4.94 6.30
N PHE A 13 24.59 3.93 6.85
CA PHE A 13 25.95 3.57 6.40
C PHE A 13 26.01 2.48 5.32
N SER A 14 24.90 1.80 5.06
CA SER A 14 24.88 0.64 4.17
C SER A 14 24.72 1.04 2.72
N LYS A 15 25.50 0.39 1.85
CA LYS A 15 25.47 0.52 0.39
C LYS A 15 24.37 -0.34 -0.27
N GLU A 16 23.41 -0.80 0.53
CA GLU A 16 22.27 -1.55 0.03
C GLU A 16 21.39 -0.72 -0.89
N SER A 17 20.67 -1.41 -1.78
CA SER A 17 19.75 -0.77 -2.71
C SER A 17 18.57 -0.10 -1.99
N ILE A 18 17.92 0.86 -2.66
CA ILE A 18 16.70 1.50 -2.12
C ILE A 18 15.60 0.46 -1.89
N ALA A 19 15.43 -0.51 -2.81
CA ALA A 19 14.48 -1.60 -2.63
C ALA A 19 14.72 -2.37 -1.32
N THR A 20 15.97 -2.77 -1.03
CA THR A 20 16.33 -3.44 0.22
C THR A 20 15.99 -2.59 1.46
N LYS A 21 16.21 -1.28 1.37
CA LYS A 21 15.87 -0.36 2.47
C LYS A 21 14.35 -0.21 2.66
N LEU A 22 13.57 -0.26 1.58
CA LEU A 22 12.10 -0.27 1.65
C LEU A 22 11.58 -1.57 2.27
N ASP A 23 12.13 -2.73 1.91
CA ASP A 23 11.78 -4.02 2.52
C ASP A 23 12.05 -4.02 4.03
N ALA A 24 13.14 -3.38 4.45
CA ALA A 24 13.45 -3.19 5.85
C ALA A 24 12.41 -2.30 6.57
N ILE A 25 11.95 -1.23 5.92
CA ILE A 25 10.87 -0.38 6.46
C ILE A 25 9.57 -1.17 6.59
N ALA A 26 9.20 -1.95 5.58
CA ALA A 26 8.01 -2.81 5.61
C ALA A 26 8.07 -3.83 6.76
N LEU A 27 9.26 -4.42 6.99
CA LEU A 27 9.48 -5.32 8.13
C LEU A 27 9.35 -4.58 9.47
N LEU A 28 9.89 -3.36 9.59
CA LEU A 28 9.75 -2.56 10.80
C LEU A 28 8.28 -2.22 11.10
N ILE A 29 7.49 -1.86 10.08
CA ILE A 29 6.03 -1.67 10.19
C ILE A 29 5.36 -2.97 10.66
N CYS A 30 5.68 -4.10 10.03
CA CYS A 30 5.15 -5.41 10.38
C CYS A 30 5.45 -5.77 11.86
N ILE A 31 6.64 -5.45 12.36
CA ILE A 31 7.00 -5.64 13.77
C ILE A 31 6.12 -4.78 14.68
N VAL A 32 5.92 -3.50 14.36
CA VAL A 32 5.05 -2.62 15.16
C VAL A 32 3.63 -3.17 15.25
N VAL A 33 3.09 -3.63 14.12
CA VAL A 33 1.69 -4.11 14.03
C VAL A 33 1.51 -5.49 14.66
N LYS A 34 2.38 -6.46 14.34
CA LYS A 34 2.18 -7.88 14.70
C LYS A 34 2.89 -8.29 15.99
N TYR A 35 3.90 -7.53 16.42
CA TYR A 35 4.74 -7.86 17.58
C TYR A 35 4.93 -6.63 18.49
N PRO A 36 3.85 -6.08 19.07
CA PRO A 36 3.89 -4.83 19.83
C PRO A 36 4.84 -4.89 21.04
N GLU A 37 4.97 -6.05 21.69
CA GLU A 37 5.91 -6.24 22.80
C GLU A 37 7.38 -6.12 22.36
N ASP A 38 7.71 -6.57 21.15
CA ASP A 38 9.04 -6.42 20.56
C ASP A 38 9.30 -4.96 20.17
N TYR A 39 8.29 -4.28 19.63
CA TYR A 39 8.35 -2.85 19.37
C TYR A 39 8.60 -2.05 20.65
N ILE A 40 7.83 -2.28 21.73
CA ILE A 40 7.99 -1.60 23.02
C ILE A 40 9.39 -1.82 23.59
N ARG A 41 9.90 -3.06 23.58
CA ARG A 41 11.29 -3.36 24.01
C ARG A 41 12.34 -2.59 23.22
N ASN A 42 12.09 -2.33 21.94
CA ASN A 42 13.03 -1.69 21.03
C ASN A 42 12.64 -0.25 20.68
N GLN A 43 11.70 0.38 21.39
CA GLN A 43 11.12 1.68 20.99
C GLN A 43 12.19 2.76 20.81
N SER A 44 13.21 2.76 21.66
CA SER A 44 14.37 3.66 21.55
C SER A 44 15.11 3.60 20.20
N VAL A 45 15.02 2.49 19.47
CA VAL A 45 15.59 2.33 18.13
C VAL A 45 14.77 3.08 17.11
N TYR A 46 13.46 2.91 17.16
CA TYR A 46 12.50 3.57 16.28
C TYR A 46 12.49 5.09 16.49
N GLU A 47 12.52 5.55 17.74
CA GLU A 47 12.60 6.98 18.05
C GLU A 47 13.88 7.62 17.48
N LYS A 48 15.01 6.93 17.57
CA LYS A 48 16.25 7.42 16.97
C LYS A 48 16.22 7.44 15.44
N LEU A 49 15.54 6.49 14.79
CA LEU A 49 15.30 6.55 13.34
C LEU A 49 14.49 7.80 12.97
N PHE A 50 13.48 8.15 13.77
CA PHE A 50 12.71 9.38 13.60
C PHE A 50 13.56 10.65 13.79
N GLU A 51 14.37 10.70 14.84
CA GLU A 51 15.29 11.81 15.11
C GLU A 51 16.32 12.00 13.98
N GLN A 52 16.78 10.90 13.37
CA GLN A 52 17.81 10.90 12.32
C GLN A 52 17.26 10.92 10.90
N GLN A 53 15.94 11.02 10.70
CA GLN A 53 15.32 10.91 9.38
C GLN A 53 15.97 11.83 8.33
N LYS A 54 16.28 13.08 8.68
CA LYS A 54 16.92 14.04 7.78
C LYS A 54 18.34 13.64 7.35
N ALA A 55 19.07 12.91 8.19
CA ALA A 55 20.40 12.41 7.84
C ALA A 55 20.30 11.20 6.90
N ILE A 56 19.32 10.31 7.13
CA ILE A 56 19.00 9.17 6.25
C ILE A 56 18.67 9.66 4.84
N GLU A 57 18.06 10.83 4.73
CA GLU A 57 17.71 11.47 3.46
C GLU A 57 18.88 12.06 2.68
N VAL A 58 20.04 12.31 3.31
CA VAL A 58 21.16 13.10 2.75
C VAL A 58 22.38 12.24 2.37
N GLU A 59 22.53 11.02 2.88
CA GLU A 59 23.65 10.11 2.53
C GLU A 59 23.49 9.51 1.11
N ASP A 60 23.70 10.39 0.13
CA ASP A 60 23.53 10.20 -1.31
C ASP A 60 24.77 9.59 -1.99
N HIS A 61 25.50 8.72 -1.27
CA HIS A 61 26.82 8.28 -1.71
C HIS A 61 26.84 6.79 -2.10
N SER A 62 26.60 6.60 -3.39
CA SER A 62 26.73 5.35 -4.17
C SER A 62 25.66 4.30 -3.86
N ILE A 63 24.41 4.60 -4.23
CA ILE A 63 23.40 3.57 -4.48
C ILE A 63 23.77 2.94 -5.83
N ILE A 64 24.18 1.67 -5.81
CA ILE A 64 24.49 0.92 -7.03
C ILE A 64 23.19 0.79 -7.84
N SER A 65 23.04 1.60 -8.89
CA SER A 65 22.10 1.46 -10.02
C SER A 65 20.65 1.05 -9.69
N SER A 66 20.04 1.61 -8.65
CA SER A 66 18.59 1.51 -8.46
C SER A 66 17.89 2.44 -9.44
N ASN A 67 16.90 1.96 -10.17
CA ASN A 67 15.99 2.80 -10.96
C ASN A 67 14.87 3.43 -10.11
N ILE A 68 14.83 3.09 -8.81
CA ILE A 68 13.94 3.67 -7.80
C ILE A 68 14.65 4.86 -7.17
N ASP A 69 13.94 5.99 -7.08
CA ASP A 69 14.40 7.24 -6.49
C ASP A 69 14.34 7.20 -4.95
N ASN A 70 15.28 7.89 -4.30
CA ASN A 70 15.38 8.00 -2.84
C ASN A 70 14.14 8.65 -2.20
N ILE A 71 13.34 9.41 -2.95
CA ILE A 71 12.03 9.92 -2.50
C ILE A 71 11.16 8.79 -1.95
N SER A 72 11.23 7.58 -2.53
CA SER A 72 10.50 6.42 -2.00
C SER A 72 10.89 6.06 -0.57
N LEU A 73 12.18 6.16 -0.22
CA LEU A 73 12.68 5.91 1.13
C LEU A 73 12.12 6.94 2.11
N LYS A 74 12.09 8.22 1.70
CA LYS A 74 11.50 9.29 2.50
C LYS A 74 10.03 9.01 2.80
N ILE A 75 9.26 8.68 1.76
CA ILE A 75 7.84 8.33 1.89
C ILE A 75 7.68 7.11 2.80
N GLY A 76 8.51 6.08 2.63
CA GLY A 76 8.42 4.87 3.44
C GLY A 76 8.66 5.11 4.92
N LEU A 77 9.63 5.97 5.26
CA LEU A 77 9.85 6.38 6.64
C LEU A 77 8.61 7.09 7.22
N GLN A 78 7.92 7.93 6.44
CA GLN A 78 6.69 8.57 6.91
C GLN A 78 5.58 7.57 7.23
N PHE A 79 5.45 6.47 6.48
CA PHE A 79 4.51 5.39 6.83
C PHE A 79 4.91 4.64 8.11
N LEU A 80 6.20 4.40 8.32
CA LEU A 80 6.68 3.86 9.60
C LEU A 80 6.36 4.81 10.76
N PHE A 81 6.59 6.10 10.58
CA PHE A 81 6.32 7.10 11.62
C PHE A 81 4.82 7.29 11.87
N THR A 82 3.99 7.04 10.87
CA THR A 82 2.52 6.99 11.02
C THR A 82 2.10 5.93 12.05
N ILE A 83 2.62 4.70 11.95
CA ILE A 83 2.27 3.62 12.90
C ILE A 83 2.90 3.85 14.29
N MET A 84 3.91 4.71 14.38
CA MET A 84 4.49 5.20 15.64
C MET A 84 3.75 6.44 16.19
N GLU A 85 2.59 6.78 15.64
CA GLU A 85 1.75 7.91 16.07
C GLU A 85 2.43 9.29 15.95
N LYS A 86 3.37 9.45 15.01
CA LYS A 86 3.96 10.75 14.69
C LYS A 86 3.08 11.51 13.71
N ASP A 87 3.07 12.84 13.81
CA ASP A 87 2.42 13.71 12.82
C ASP A 87 3.30 13.82 11.58
N VAL A 88 2.86 13.19 10.48
CA VAL A 88 3.58 13.11 9.20
C VAL A 88 2.80 13.73 8.04
N TYR A 89 1.66 14.38 8.33
CA TYR A 89 0.72 14.82 7.30
C TYR A 89 1.38 15.74 6.27
N ASN A 90 2.13 16.74 6.74
CA ASN A 90 2.79 17.70 5.87
C ASN A 90 3.90 17.03 5.03
N ASP A 91 4.66 16.11 5.63
CA ASP A 91 5.75 15.43 4.94
C ASP A 91 5.21 14.53 3.82
N ILE A 92 4.14 13.76 4.08
CA ILE A 92 3.49 12.95 3.03
C ILE A 92 2.89 13.86 1.95
N LEU A 93 2.22 14.95 2.33
CA LEU A 93 1.64 15.89 1.36
C LEU A 93 2.70 16.47 0.42
N GLU A 94 3.87 16.83 0.96
CA GLU A 94 4.99 17.37 0.19
C GLU A 94 5.65 16.31 -0.70
N LEU A 95 5.85 15.09 -0.20
CA LEU A 95 6.62 14.05 -0.89
C LEU A 95 5.86 13.36 -2.02
N MET A 96 4.55 13.14 -1.88
CA MET A 96 3.75 12.36 -2.83
C MET A 96 3.78 12.87 -4.29
N PRO A 97 3.75 14.19 -4.57
CA PRO A 97 3.86 14.69 -5.95
C PRO A 97 5.16 14.30 -6.67
N TYR A 98 6.26 14.09 -5.94
CA TYR A 98 7.57 13.88 -6.55
C TYR A 98 7.74 12.51 -7.23
N ILE A 99 6.88 11.54 -6.93
CA ILE A 99 6.95 10.22 -7.59
C ILE A 99 6.16 10.18 -8.90
N GLN A 100 5.39 11.23 -9.22
CA GLN A 100 4.57 11.26 -10.43
C GLN A 100 5.45 11.21 -11.68
N GLY A 101 5.13 10.27 -12.58
CA GLY A 101 5.88 10.04 -13.82
C GLY A 101 7.11 9.14 -13.66
N ASP A 102 7.54 8.84 -12.43
CA ASP A 102 8.58 7.85 -12.15
C ASP A 102 7.93 6.49 -11.87
N ILE A 103 7.97 5.61 -12.88
CA ILE A 103 7.28 4.32 -12.85
C ILE A 103 7.88 3.36 -11.80
N PRO A 104 9.20 3.06 -11.78
CA PRO A 104 9.78 2.21 -10.74
C PRO A 104 9.55 2.72 -9.32
N THR A 105 9.67 4.04 -9.10
CA THR A 105 9.44 4.65 -7.79
C THR A 105 7.98 4.57 -7.39
N THR A 106 7.05 4.84 -8.30
CA THR A 106 5.61 4.70 -8.03
C THR A 106 5.24 3.25 -7.71
N ILE A 107 5.77 2.27 -8.45
CA ILE A 107 5.52 0.84 -8.16
C ILE A 107 6.01 0.50 -6.74
N SER A 108 7.21 0.95 -6.37
CA SER A 108 7.81 0.67 -5.07
C SER A 108 7.02 1.30 -3.92
N VAL A 109 6.63 2.58 -4.06
CA VAL A 109 5.82 3.28 -3.05
C VAL A 109 4.44 2.65 -2.92
N THR A 110 3.75 2.38 -4.03
CA THR A 110 2.43 1.74 -3.98
C THR A 110 2.48 0.35 -3.38
N ASN A 111 3.53 -0.44 -3.65
CA ASN A 111 3.71 -1.76 -3.03
C ASN A 111 3.93 -1.63 -1.51
N LEU A 112 4.74 -0.67 -1.06
CA LEU A 112 4.93 -0.42 0.37
C LEU A 112 3.62 -0.02 1.07
N ILE A 113 2.79 0.82 0.45
CA ILE A 113 1.48 1.21 1.00
C ILE A 113 0.56 -0.01 1.12
N VAL A 114 0.58 -0.88 0.12
CA VAL A 114 -0.16 -2.14 0.16
C VAL A 114 0.31 -3.01 1.32
N GLU A 115 1.62 -3.20 1.48
CA GLU A 115 2.18 -3.96 2.60
C GLU A 115 1.81 -3.34 3.94
N TYR A 116 1.83 -2.01 4.06
CA TYR A 116 1.36 -1.29 5.24
C TYR A 116 -0.11 -1.62 5.56
N LEU A 117 -1.02 -1.47 4.59
CA LEU A 117 -2.47 -1.61 4.81
C LEU A 117 -2.94 -3.07 4.93
N GLU A 118 -2.25 -4.01 4.30
CA GLU A 118 -2.60 -5.44 4.35
C GLU A 118 -1.93 -6.18 5.51
N ASN A 119 -1.15 -5.49 6.37
CA ASN A 119 -0.54 -6.11 7.54
C ASN A 119 -1.57 -6.69 8.53
N SER A 120 -2.66 -5.96 8.77
CA SER A 120 -3.82 -6.37 9.58
C SER A 120 -5.08 -5.60 9.13
N ASP A 121 -6.27 -6.14 9.38
CA ASP A 121 -7.54 -5.44 9.13
C ASP A 121 -7.75 -4.22 10.04
N ASP A 122 -7.03 -4.16 11.17
CA ASP A 122 -7.10 -3.07 12.14
C ASP A 122 -6.18 -1.89 11.81
N VAL A 123 -5.26 -2.04 10.85
CA VAL A 123 -4.38 -0.96 10.42
C VAL A 123 -5.16 0.00 9.54
N VAL A 124 -5.28 1.23 10.03
CA VAL A 124 -5.91 2.35 9.32
C VAL A 124 -4.96 3.53 9.26
N LEU A 125 -5.04 4.30 8.17
CA LEU A 125 -4.29 5.54 8.05
C LEU A 125 -4.99 6.66 8.86
N PRO A 126 -4.25 7.62 9.42
CA PRO A 126 -4.85 8.84 9.91
C PRO A 126 -5.65 9.54 8.79
N GLN A 127 -6.85 10.03 9.09
CA GLN A 127 -7.82 10.55 8.11
C GLN A 127 -7.22 11.51 7.06
N ARG A 128 -6.34 12.43 7.48
CA ARG A 128 -5.69 13.39 6.58
C ARG A 128 -4.67 12.73 5.64
N VAL A 129 -3.92 11.74 6.14
CA VAL A 129 -2.99 10.94 5.33
C VAL A 129 -3.78 10.06 4.37
N GLU A 130 -4.84 9.41 4.85
CA GLU A 130 -5.72 8.58 4.04
C GLU A 130 -6.30 9.35 2.86
N SER A 131 -6.73 10.60 3.08
CA SER A 131 -7.23 11.48 2.02
C SER A 131 -6.20 11.74 0.91
N ILE A 132 -4.92 11.95 1.28
CA ILE A 132 -3.83 12.11 0.30
C ILE A 132 -3.63 10.82 -0.48
N ILE A 133 -3.59 9.68 0.20
CA ILE A 133 -3.38 8.38 -0.46
C ILE A 133 -4.56 8.07 -1.37
N LEU A 134 -5.80 8.31 -0.95
CA LEU A 134 -6.99 8.10 -1.77
C LEU A 134 -6.94 8.96 -3.04
N GLN A 135 -6.56 10.24 -2.93
CA GLN A 135 -6.39 11.11 -4.10
C GLN A 135 -5.37 10.55 -5.09
N ASN A 136 -4.24 10.03 -4.60
CA ASN A 136 -3.22 9.40 -5.44
C ASN A 136 -3.71 8.08 -6.05
N VAL A 137 -4.42 7.25 -5.28
CA VAL A 137 -5.04 6.01 -5.76
C VAL A 137 -5.95 6.29 -6.94
N LEU A 138 -6.82 7.31 -6.87
CA LEU A 138 -7.70 7.67 -7.98
C LEU A 138 -6.93 8.00 -9.27
N GLN A 139 -5.75 8.60 -9.16
CA GLN A 139 -4.87 8.85 -10.31
C GLN A 139 -4.19 7.57 -10.79
N TRP A 140 -3.64 6.77 -9.88
CA TRP A 140 -2.94 5.52 -10.20
C TRP A 140 -3.83 4.46 -10.84
N LEU A 141 -5.12 4.43 -10.50
CA LEU A 141 -6.11 3.56 -11.17
C LEU A 141 -6.22 3.85 -12.68
N GLN A 142 -5.87 5.06 -13.11
CA GLN A 142 -5.85 5.48 -14.52
C GLN A 142 -4.48 5.33 -15.19
N SER A 143 -3.46 4.85 -14.46
CA SER A 143 -2.11 4.65 -15.01
C SER A 143 -2.14 3.69 -16.20
N GLU A 144 -1.26 3.89 -17.19
CA GLU A 144 -1.09 2.93 -18.30
C GLU A 144 -0.37 1.64 -17.85
N HIS A 145 0.34 1.69 -16.72
CA HIS A 145 1.10 0.57 -16.16
C HIS A 145 0.22 -0.33 -15.29
N ILE A 146 0.16 -1.62 -15.65
CA ILE A 146 -0.68 -2.60 -14.94
C ILE A 146 -0.26 -2.78 -13.49
N ASP A 147 1.04 -2.74 -13.17
CA ASP A 147 1.54 -2.95 -11.80
C ASP A 147 1.10 -1.81 -10.86
N ILE A 148 1.11 -0.56 -11.37
CA ILE A 148 0.60 0.60 -10.64
C ILE A 148 -0.91 0.45 -10.43
N ARG A 149 -1.69 0.11 -11.46
CA ARG A 149 -3.14 -0.13 -11.33
C ARG A 149 -3.46 -1.27 -10.37
N TRP A 150 -2.64 -2.33 -10.38
CA TRP A 150 -2.80 -3.49 -9.52
C TRP A 150 -2.63 -3.10 -8.05
N ASN A 151 -1.53 -2.43 -7.71
CA ASN A 151 -1.29 -1.95 -6.35
C ASN A 151 -2.34 -0.92 -5.93
N ALA A 152 -2.69 0.03 -6.79
CA ALA A 152 -3.74 1.01 -6.51
C ALA A 152 -5.10 0.36 -6.26
N THR A 153 -5.42 -0.72 -6.98
CA THR A 153 -6.64 -1.49 -6.72
C THR A 153 -6.58 -2.14 -5.34
N ARG A 154 -5.46 -2.79 -4.97
CA ARG A 154 -5.30 -3.36 -3.61
C ARG A 154 -5.47 -2.31 -2.51
N ILE A 155 -4.88 -1.13 -2.68
CA ILE A 155 -5.06 0.00 -1.75
C ILE A 155 -6.52 0.45 -1.69
N LEU A 156 -7.19 0.60 -2.84
CA LEU A 156 -8.61 0.96 -2.88
C LEU A 156 -9.48 -0.06 -2.14
N LEU A 157 -9.18 -1.36 -2.30
CA LEU A 157 -9.90 -2.44 -1.62
C LEU A 157 -9.71 -2.36 -0.10
N THR A 158 -8.51 -2.06 0.42
CA THR A 158 -8.32 -1.89 1.88
C THR A 158 -8.96 -0.61 2.41
N MET A 159 -9.02 0.45 1.61
CA MET A 159 -9.71 1.71 1.96
C MET A 159 -11.23 1.57 2.12
N SER A 160 -11.83 0.47 1.64
CA SER A 160 -13.25 0.15 1.89
C SER A 160 -13.58 -0.03 3.37
N ARG A 161 -12.57 -0.32 4.21
CA ARG A 161 -12.71 -0.45 5.66
C ARG A 161 -13.12 0.87 6.32
N ASN A 162 -12.80 2.02 5.71
CA ASN A 162 -13.21 3.32 6.21
C ASN A 162 -14.58 3.72 5.61
N PRO A 163 -15.64 3.86 6.42
CA PRO A 163 -16.97 4.21 5.95
C PRO A 163 -17.04 5.57 5.22
N GLU A 164 -16.14 6.50 5.51
CA GLU A 164 -16.10 7.81 4.83
C GLU A 164 -15.75 7.66 3.33
N ASN A 165 -15.09 6.56 2.96
CA ASN A 165 -14.69 6.28 1.59
C ASN A 165 -15.74 5.48 0.79
N ASP A 166 -16.81 5.00 1.43
CA ASP A 166 -17.78 4.05 0.84
C ASP A 166 -18.25 4.48 -0.56
N GLY A 167 -18.70 5.73 -0.69
CA GLY A 167 -19.18 6.26 -1.98
C GLY A 167 -18.12 6.25 -3.08
N VAL A 168 -16.89 6.68 -2.76
CA VAL A 168 -15.78 6.74 -3.73
C VAL A 168 -15.33 5.34 -4.11
N VAL A 169 -15.11 4.47 -3.13
CA VAL A 169 -14.64 3.09 -3.34
C VAL A 169 -15.65 2.31 -4.19
N ASN A 170 -16.92 2.30 -3.80
CA ASN A 170 -17.96 1.58 -4.54
C ASN A 170 -18.08 2.07 -5.99
N HIS A 171 -18.04 3.38 -6.20
CA HIS A 171 -18.07 3.95 -7.55
C HIS A 171 -16.88 3.51 -8.39
N GLN A 172 -15.67 3.54 -7.82
CA GLN A 172 -14.47 3.11 -8.55
C GLN A 172 -14.47 1.62 -8.85
N LEU A 173 -14.95 0.76 -7.94
CA LEU A 173 -15.03 -0.68 -8.20
C LEU A 173 -15.96 -1.02 -9.37
N VAL A 174 -17.10 -0.32 -9.48
CA VAL A 174 -17.99 -0.43 -10.64
C VAL A 174 -17.25 -0.06 -11.93
N ASN A 175 -16.57 1.09 -11.95
CA ASN A 175 -15.82 1.54 -13.12
C ASN A 175 -14.73 0.54 -13.53
N LEU A 176 -13.98 0.01 -12.56
CA LEU A 176 -12.89 -0.95 -12.80
C LEU A 176 -13.42 -2.26 -13.39
N ILE A 177 -14.54 -2.78 -12.88
CA ILE A 177 -15.13 -4.01 -13.40
C ILE A 177 -15.74 -3.82 -14.80
N ASP A 178 -16.24 -2.62 -15.11
CA ASP A 178 -16.82 -2.35 -16.42
C ASP A 178 -15.76 -2.16 -17.52
N SER A 179 -14.57 -1.64 -17.21
CA SER A 179 -13.63 -1.14 -18.22
C SER A 179 -12.19 -1.67 -18.16
N ASN A 180 -11.77 -2.32 -17.07
CA ASN A 180 -10.35 -2.69 -16.89
C ASN A 180 -10.02 -4.08 -17.46
N SER A 181 -8.74 -4.46 -17.36
CA SER A 181 -8.23 -5.74 -17.84
C SER A 181 -8.70 -6.92 -16.97
N ALA A 182 -8.62 -8.13 -17.53
CA ALA A 182 -8.97 -9.35 -16.81
C ALA A 182 -8.18 -9.55 -15.50
N TYR A 183 -6.94 -9.05 -15.43
CA TYR A 183 -6.12 -9.11 -14.22
C TYR A 183 -6.75 -8.36 -13.05
N ILE A 184 -7.15 -7.09 -13.28
CA ILE A 184 -7.77 -6.26 -12.24
C ILE A 184 -9.15 -6.80 -11.86
N LYS A 185 -9.94 -7.26 -12.84
CA LYS A 185 -11.24 -7.87 -12.57
C LYS A 185 -11.13 -9.12 -11.69
N ASN A 186 -10.18 -10.00 -11.99
CA ASN A 186 -9.90 -11.19 -11.19
C ASN A 186 -9.44 -10.83 -9.76
N LEU A 187 -8.59 -9.80 -9.62
CA LEU A 187 -8.16 -9.31 -8.31
C LEU A 187 -9.36 -8.89 -7.46
N ILE A 188 -10.24 -8.05 -8.01
CA ILE A 188 -11.45 -7.58 -7.31
C ILE A 188 -12.35 -8.76 -6.94
N MET A 189 -12.62 -9.67 -7.88
CA MET A 189 -13.49 -10.83 -7.63
C MET A 189 -12.95 -11.71 -6.49
N ARG A 190 -11.64 -11.99 -6.47
CA ARG A 190 -11.00 -12.82 -5.43
C ARG A 190 -11.03 -12.19 -4.03
N HIS A 191 -11.12 -10.87 -3.93
CA HIS A 191 -11.17 -10.17 -2.64
C HIS A 191 -12.60 -9.80 -2.22
N LEU A 192 -13.59 -9.97 -3.11
CA LEU A 192 -14.94 -9.43 -2.93
C LEU A 192 -15.59 -9.83 -1.60
N HIS A 193 -15.48 -11.10 -1.22
CA HIS A 193 -16.08 -11.66 0.00
C HIS A 193 -15.37 -11.23 1.30
N LYS A 194 -14.08 -10.85 1.22
CA LYS A 194 -13.28 -10.46 2.40
C LYS A 194 -13.46 -9.00 2.80
N MET A 195 -14.01 -8.18 1.90
CA MET A 195 -14.07 -6.74 2.09
C MET A 195 -15.32 -6.29 2.85
N ARG A 196 -15.10 -5.44 3.85
CA ARG A 196 -16.13 -4.66 4.55
C ARG A 196 -16.36 -3.35 3.78
N GLY A 197 -17.54 -2.74 3.90
CA GLY A 197 -17.81 -1.44 3.28
C GLY A 197 -18.02 -1.47 1.76
N ILE A 198 -18.21 -2.65 1.15
CA ILE A 198 -18.78 -2.76 -0.20
C ILE A 198 -20.27 -3.01 -0.07
N THR A 199 -21.07 -2.14 -0.71
CA THR A 199 -22.52 -2.25 -0.70
C THR A 199 -23.00 -3.48 -1.47
N ASP A 200 -24.14 -4.06 -1.07
CA ASP A 200 -24.73 -5.21 -1.75
C ASP A 200 -24.98 -4.94 -3.23
N LYS A 201 -25.44 -3.74 -3.57
CA LYS A 201 -25.65 -3.32 -4.96
C LYS A 201 -24.36 -3.38 -5.79
N THR A 202 -23.25 -2.88 -5.23
CA THR A 202 -21.94 -2.97 -5.92
C THR A 202 -21.51 -4.42 -6.05
N ARG A 203 -21.63 -5.21 -4.98
CA ARG A 203 -21.29 -6.64 -4.98
C ARG A 203 -22.07 -7.41 -6.06
N GLU A 204 -23.37 -7.21 -6.14
CA GLU A 204 -24.26 -7.81 -7.15
C GLU A 204 -23.85 -7.40 -8.57
N HIS A 205 -23.54 -6.12 -8.79
CA HIS A 205 -23.08 -5.63 -10.10
C HIS A 205 -21.77 -6.30 -10.51
N ILE A 206 -20.80 -6.38 -9.60
CA ILE A 206 -19.50 -7.01 -9.85
C ILE A 206 -19.68 -8.48 -10.24
N ILE A 207 -20.42 -9.24 -9.44
CA ILE A 207 -20.67 -10.67 -9.70
C ILE A 207 -21.40 -10.84 -11.04
N SER A 208 -22.44 -10.05 -11.29
CA SER A 208 -23.20 -10.11 -12.54
C SER A 208 -22.31 -9.85 -13.76
N LYS A 209 -21.40 -8.88 -13.66
CA LYS A 209 -20.46 -8.55 -14.75
C LYS A 209 -19.43 -9.66 -14.96
N CYS A 210 -18.86 -10.21 -13.89
CA CYS A 210 -17.88 -11.29 -13.97
C CYS A 210 -18.48 -12.59 -14.54
N LYS A 211 -19.72 -12.95 -14.18
CA LYS A 211 -20.45 -14.12 -14.73
C LYS A 211 -20.63 -14.05 -16.24
N HIS A 212 -20.88 -12.86 -16.77
CA HIS A 212 -21.16 -12.62 -18.18
C HIS A 212 -20.00 -11.96 -18.93
N ASP A 213 -18.80 -11.94 -18.34
CA ASP A 213 -17.65 -11.31 -18.96
C ASP A 213 -17.26 -12.07 -20.23
N ALA A 214 -16.76 -11.35 -21.25
CA ALA A 214 -16.28 -11.98 -22.48
C ALA A 214 -15.09 -12.91 -22.22
N ASN A 215 -14.25 -12.60 -21.23
CA ASN A 215 -13.07 -13.40 -20.88
C ASN A 215 -13.45 -14.65 -20.07
N PHE A 216 -13.11 -15.82 -20.59
CA PHE A 216 -13.39 -17.12 -19.95
C PHE A 216 -12.76 -17.27 -18.57
N VAL A 217 -11.53 -16.76 -18.37
CA VAL A 217 -10.83 -16.88 -17.08
C VAL A 217 -11.59 -16.12 -15.99
N ILE A 218 -12.19 -14.96 -16.32
CA ILE A 218 -12.97 -14.19 -15.35
C ILE A 218 -14.22 -14.96 -14.92
N ARG A 219 -14.92 -15.57 -15.88
CA ARG A 219 -16.09 -16.40 -15.58
C ARG A 219 -15.72 -17.58 -14.68
N MET A 220 -14.61 -18.26 -14.99
CA MET A 220 -14.09 -19.36 -14.17
C MET A 220 -13.75 -18.91 -12.74
N VAL A 221 -13.06 -17.78 -12.58
CA VAL A 221 -12.72 -17.23 -11.25
C VAL A 221 -13.99 -16.82 -10.49
N CYS A 222 -14.99 -16.30 -11.19
CA CYS A 222 -16.29 -15.98 -10.57
C CYS A 222 -16.95 -17.23 -9.99
N ASP A 223 -17.01 -18.31 -10.78
CA ASP A 223 -17.61 -19.58 -10.36
C ASP A 223 -16.82 -20.23 -9.20
N GLU A 224 -15.48 -20.12 -9.20
CA GLU A 224 -14.60 -20.58 -8.12
C GLU A 224 -14.93 -19.85 -6.81
N VAL A 225 -14.89 -18.51 -6.83
CA VAL A 225 -15.13 -17.69 -5.63
C VAL A 225 -16.55 -17.86 -5.08
N GLU A 226 -17.56 -18.00 -5.94
CA GLU A 226 -18.93 -18.23 -5.47
C GLU A 226 -19.14 -19.61 -4.82
N LYS A 227 -18.39 -20.63 -5.24
CA LYS A 227 -18.43 -21.95 -4.60
C LYS A 227 -17.74 -21.92 -3.24
N ASP A 228 -16.55 -21.31 -3.16
CA ASP A 228 -15.80 -21.19 -1.91
C ASP A 228 -16.64 -20.49 -0.84
N VAL A 229 -17.34 -19.40 -1.20
CA VAL A 229 -18.23 -18.67 -0.28
C VAL A 229 -19.47 -19.47 0.13
N ALA A 230 -19.92 -20.41 -0.70
CA ALA A 230 -21.07 -21.26 -0.38
C ALA A 230 -20.71 -22.46 0.52
N GLU A 231 -19.41 -22.78 0.63
CA GLU A 231 -18.89 -23.90 1.43
C GLU A 231 -18.36 -23.46 2.82
N GLU A 232 -18.17 -22.16 3.06
CA GLU A 232 -17.87 -21.54 4.37
C GLU A 232 -19.12 -21.27 5.23
#